data_AF-A0A800G6F7-F1
#
_entry.id   AF-A0A800G6F7-F1
#
_cell.length_a   1.000
_cell.length_b   1.000
_cell.length_c   1.000
_cell.angle_alpha   90.00
_cell.angle_beta   90.00
_cell.angle_gamma   90.00
#
_symmetry.space_group_name_H-M   'P 1'
#
loop_
_entity.id
_entity.type
_entity.pdbx_description
1 polymer ?
#
loop_
_entity_poly.entity_id
_entity_poly.type
_entity_poly.pdbx_seq_one_letter_code
_entity_poly.pdbx_strand_id
1 'polypeptide(L)'
;MGSILPIHLFVRQYNDQMIKDQALLLELGRRLRAAREHAGQSVSQLARDAGLSRRHVTEAEAGRANPSILKLAQLAACLRIPLGELCDLGGVSRGERLALVGLRGAGKTSVGRALAKGLEAPFVELDQRVEDLAGVPLAELFDLQGQDAYHSYEAEALEALLAEGQRVVIATGGSIVSAEATYDRLRETCNTLWLRALPEDHLERVMGQGDQRPMRGRPRALEEMRAILAHRDPLYQLCDHAIDTSSVALDEVVGQSLAWFRARMGMGESAQRSEPDE
;
A
#
# COMPACT_ATOMS: atom_id res chain seq x y z
N MET A 1 21.14 -22.56 22.33
CA MET A 1 22.18 -21.77 21.67
C MET A 1 21.50 -20.56 21.05
N GLY A 2 21.52 -19.42 21.73
CA GLY A 2 20.86 -18.20 21.26
C GLY A 2 21.69 -17.56 20.14
N SER A 3 21.14 -17.49 18.94
CA SER A 3 21.71 -16.75 17.82
C SER A 3 21.74 -15.26 18.16
N ILE A 4 22.92 -14.72 18.44
CA ILE A 4 23.13 -13.28 18.56
C ILE A 4 22.94 -12.69 17.17
N LEU A 5 21.85 -11.94 16.95
CA LEU A 5 21.65 -11.16 15.74
C LEU A 5 22.87 -10.24 15.53
N PRO A 6 23.46 -10.21 14.33
CA PRO A 6 24.65 -9.39 14.08
C PRO A 6 24.30 -7.90 14.24
N ILE A 7 25.20 -7.14 14.88
CA ILE A 7 24.98 -5.73 15.31
C ILE A 7 24.45 -4.83 14.18
N HIS A 8 24.83 -5.06 12.92
CA HIS A 8 24.34 -4.29 11.78
C HIS A 8 22.83 -4.46 11.50
N LEU A 9 22.26 -5.66 11.75
CA LEU A 9 20.82 -5.89 11.66
C LEU A 9 20.06 -5.17 12.78
N PHE A 10 20.65 -5.12 13.98
CA PHE A 10 20.08 -4.39 15.11
C PHE A 10 20.06 -2.88 14.87
N VAL A 11 21.14 -2.32 14.31
CA VAL A 11 21.21 -0.90 13.94
C VAL A 11 20.20 -0.55 12.84
N ARG A 12 20.04 -1.42 11.83
CA ARG A 12 19.05 -1.23 10.76
C ARG A 12 17.61 -1.26 11.30
N GLN A 13 17.26 -2.28 12.08
CA GLN A 13 15.96 -2.39 12.74
C GLN A 13 15.67 -1.24 13.70
N TYR A 14 16.68 -0.79 14.45
CA TYR A 14 16.58 0.36 15.34
C TYR A 14 16.31 1.65 14.57
N ASN A 15 17.01 1.88 13.46
CA ASN A 15 16.77 3.02 12.59
C ASN A 15 15.38 2.98 11.94
N ASP A 16 14.93 1.81 11.49
CA ASP A 16 13.59 1.64 10.89
C ASP A 16 12.48 1.91 11.93
N GLN A 17 12.67 1.44 13.16
CA GLN A 17 11.76 1.74 14.26
C GLN A 17 11.74 3.24 14.60
N MET A 18 12.91 3.90 14.66
CA MET A 18 12.97 5.34 14.90
C MET A 18 12.29 6.16 13.80
N ILE A 19 12.41 5.74 12.53
CA ILE A 19 11.73 6.37 11.40
C ILE A 19 10.21 6.20 11.53
N LYS A 20 9.73 5.01 11.89
CA LYS A 20 8.30 4.72 12.10
C LYS A 20 7.72 5.50 13.27
N ASP A 21 8.44 5.57 14.39
CA ASP A 21 8.04 6.34 15.56
C ASP A 21 7.96 7.84 15.20
N GLN A 22 8.92 8.36 14.44
CA GLN A 22 8.91 9.75 13.99
C GLN A 22 7.74 10.04 13.03
N ALA A 23 7.44 9.13 12.10
CA ALA A 23 6.29 9.26 11.19
C ALA A 23 4.96 9.27 11.97
N LEU A 24 4.83 8.41 12.98
CA LEU A 24 3.66 8.35 13.86
C LEU A 24 3.47 9.66 14.64
N LEU A 25 4.55 10.21 15.20
CA LEU A 25 4.49 11.47 15.95
C LEU A 25 4.16 12.66 15.05
N LEU A 26 4.66 12.68 13.80
CA LEU A 26 4.32 13.71 12.81
C LEU A 26 2.84 13.64 12.43
N GLU A 27 2.27 12.45 12.25
CA GLU A 27 0.85 12.25 11.97
C GLU A 27 -0.03 12.76 13.13
N LEU A 28 0.30 12.33 14.35
CA LEU A 28 -0.36 12.79 15.57
C LEU A 28 -0.31 14.32 15.68
N GLY A 29 0.85 14.93 15.41
CA GLY A 29 1.02 16.36 15.45
C GLY A 29 0.15 17.10 14.43
N ARG A 30 0.06 16.59 13.20
CA ARG A 30 -0.79 17.16 12.14
C ARG A 30 -2.26 17.11 12.52
N ARG A 31 -2.73 15.97 13.05
CA ARG A 31 -4.12 15.81 13.51
C ARG A 31 -4.45 16.73 14.67
N LEU A 32 -3.57 16.80 15.67
CA LEU A 32 -3.73 17.71 16.80
C LEU A 32 -3.86 19.17 16.34
N ARG A 33 -3.01 19.59 15.39
CA ARG A 33 -3.06 20.94 14.80
C ARG A 33 -4.38 21.17 14.07
N ALA A 34 -4.79 20.24 13.21
CA ALA A 34 -6.02 20.36 12.42
C ALA A 34 -7.25 20.45 13.33
N ALA A 35 -7.35 19.60 14.36
CA ALA A 35 -8.42 19.64 15.34
C ALA A 35 -8.46 20.97 16.10
N ARG A 36 -7.29 21.50 16.49
CA ARG A 36 -7.18 22.81 17.14
C ARG A 36 -7.66 23.94 16.25
N GLU A 37 -7.25 23.96 14.98
CA GLU A 37 -7.64 24.97 14.01
C GLU A 37 -9.14 24.91 13.71
N HIS A 38 -9.70 23.70 13.60
CA HIS A 38 -11.14 23.49 13.42
C HIS A 38 -11.95 23.98 14.62
N ALA A 39 -11.42 23.83 15.84
CA ALA A 39 -12.00 24.37 17.06
C ALA A 39 -11.80 25.89 17.22
N GLY A 40 -11.11 26.56 16.29
CA GLY A 40 -10.82 27.99 16.36
C GLY A 40 -9.89 28.39 17.50
N GLN A 41 -9.15 27.43 18.08
CA GLN A 41 -8.29 27.69 19.23
C GLN A 41 -6.87 28.09 18.79
N SER A 42 -6.29 29.08 19.47
CA SER A 42 -4.85 29.32 19.36
C SER A 42 -4.06 28.27 20.16
N VAL A 43 -2.80 28.04 19.81
CA VAL A 43 -1.91 27.13 20.58
C VAL A 43 -1.84 27.56 22.05
N SER A 44 -1.80 28.87 22.32
CA SER A 44 -1.79 29.41 23.68
C SER A 44 -3.10 29.15 24.42
N GLN A 45 -4.24 29.18 23.72
CA GLN A 45 -5.54 28.87 24.31
C GLN A 45 -5.65 27.40 24.68
N LEU A 46 -5.37 26.49 23.73
CA LEU A 46 -5.41 25.05 23.96
C LEU A 46 -4.46 24.63 25.09
N ALA A 47 -3.24 25.20 25.13
CA ALA A 47 -2.28 24.93 26.18
C ALA A 47 -2.81 25.32 27.57
N ARG A 48 -3.42 26.51 27.69
CA ARG A 48 -4.03 26.95 28.96
C ARG A 48 -5.17 26.03 29.39
N ASP A 49 -6.08 25.73 28.46
CA ASP A 49 -7.29 24.93 28.75
C ASP A 49 -6.93 23.48 29.13
N ALA A 50 -5.90 22.92 28.50
CA ALA A 50 -5.40 21.58 28.81
C ALA A 50 -4.46 21.51 30.03
N GLY A 51 -4.09 22.64 30.64
CA GLY A 51 -3.12 22.68 31.73
C GLY A 51 -1.69 22.31 31.31
N LEU A 52 -1.32 22.60 30.07
CA LEU A 52 -0.02 22.27 29.47
C LEU A 52 0.78 23.53 29.11
N SER A 53 2.09 23.39 28.93
CA SER A 53 2.90 24.52 28.44
C SER A 53 2.68 24.74 26.94
N ARG A 54 2.70 26.00 26.51
CA ARG A 54 2.61 26.35 25.07
C ARG A 54 3.67 25.60 24.24
N ARG A 55 4.90 25.49 24.77
CA ARG A 55 5.99 24.74 24.13
C ARG A 55 5.60 23.27 23.94
N HIS A 56 4.98 22.63 24.92
CA HIS A 56 4.59 21.22 24.81
C HIS A 56 3.59 20.99 23.67
N VAL A 57 2.57 21.86 23.56
CA VAL A 57 1.60 21.79 22.45
C VAL A 57 2.27 22.08 21.10
N THR A 58 3.15 23.07 21.02
CA THR A 58 3.91 23.38 19.80
C THR A 58 4.79 22.20 19.35
N GLU A 59 5.51 21.56 20.27
CA GLU A 59 6.36 20.41 19.95
C GLU A 59 5.53 19.17 19.60
N ALA A 60 4.37 18.97 20.24
CA ALA A 60 3.43 17.90 19.89
C ALA A 60 2.87 18.11 18.47
N GLU A 61 2.37 19.31 18.14
CA GLU A 61 1.90 19.62 16.78
C GLU A 61 2.98 19.52 15.70
N ALA A 62 4.25 19.66 16.09
CA ALA A 62 5.39 19.51 15.19
C ALA A 62 5.92 18.07 15.10
N GLY A 63 5.32 17.11 15.81
CA GLY A 63 5.77 15.71 15.86
C GLY A 63 7.12 15.51 16.54
N ARG A 64 7.57 16.48 17.35
CA ARG A 64 8.85 16.44 18.07
C ARG A 64 8.70 16.05 19.54
N ALA A 65 7.46 15.98 20.04
CA ALA A 65 7.15 15.44 21.36
C ALA A 65 6.46 14.08 21.22
N ASN A 66 6.68 13.22 22.22
CA ASN A 66 5.89 12.00 22.45
C ASN A 66 5.01 12.24 23.70
N PRO A 67 3.81 12.83 23.56
CA PRO A 67 2.94 13.11 24.69
C PRO A 67 2.42 11.80 25.29
N SER A 68 2.34 11.72 26.61
CA SER A 68 1.70 10.57 27.24
C SER A 68 0.21 10.51 26.89
N ILE A 69 -0.38 9.32 26.96
CA ILE A 69 -1.80 9.11 26.66
C ILE A 69 -2.73 10.02 27.49
N LEU A 70 -2.35 10.32 28.75
CA LEU A 70 -3.10 11.22 29.62
C LEU A 70 -3.12 12.65 29.08
N LYS A 71 -2.01 13.14 28.51
CA LYS A 71 -1.94 14.47 27.91
C LYS A 71 -2.73 14.56 26.61
N LEU A 72 -2.71 13.49 25.82
CA LEU A 72 -3.55 13.39 24.63
C LEU A 72 -5.03 13.40 24.98
N ALA A 73 -5.44 12.68 26.03
CA ALA A 73 -6.81 12.70 26.53
C ALA A 73 -7.26 14.11 26.96
N GLN A 74 -6.37 14.86 27.64
CA GLN A 74 -6.63 16.25 28.03
C GLN A 74 -6.81 17.16 26.81
N LEU A 75 -5.90 17.08 25.85
CA LEU A 75 -5.99 17.85 24.61
C LEU A 75 -7.27 17.52 23.83
N ALA A 76 -7.59 16.24 23.66
CA ALA A 76 -8.81 15.79 22.99
C ALA A 76 -10.08 16.33 23.67
N ALA A 77 -10.13 16.28 25.01
CA ALA A 77 -11.26 16.82 25.78
C ALA A 77 -11.43 18.33 25.58
N CYS A 78 -10.35 19.11 25.59
CA CYS A 78 -10.39 20.56 25.33
C CYS A 78 -10.82 20.90 23.90
N LEU A 79 -10.52 20.01 22.95
CA LEU A 79 -10.90 20.12 21.55
C LEU A 79 -12.29 19.54 21.27
N ARG A 80 -12.94 18.92 22.26
CA ARG A 80 -14.24 18.26 22.16
C ARG A 80 -14.29 17.16 21.10
N ILE A 81 -13.19 16.44 20.94
CA ILE A 81 -13.12 15.23 20.10
C ILE A 81 -12.81 14.01 20.97
N PRO A 82 -13.31 12.81 20.63
CA PRO A 82 -12.90 11.58 21.28
C PRO A 82 -11.40 11.37 21.18
N LEU A 83 -10.76 10.85 22.24
CA LEU A 83 -9.35 10.48 22.19
C LEU A 83 -9.07 9.49 21.05
N GLY A 84 -10.00 8.57 20.80
CA GLY A 84 -9.90 7.63 19.69
C GLY A 84 -9.80 8.31 18.33
N GLU A 85 -10.44 9.46 18.12
CA GLU A 85 -10.37 10.21 16.85
C GLU A 85 -9.03 10.94 16.70
N LEU A 86 -8.54 11.53 17.80
CA LEU A 86 -7.21 12.17 17.84
C LEU A 86 -6.09 11.14 17.64
N CYS A 87 -6.27 9.95 18.21
CA CYS A 87 -5.31 8.84 18.17
C CYS A 87 -5.64 7.78 17.11
N ASP A 88 -6.61 8.03 16.25
CA ASP A 88 -6.83 7.24 15.03
C ASP A 88 -5.73 7.58 14.03
N LEU A 89 -4.48 7.39 14.44
CA LEU A 89 -3.30 7.67 13.63
C LEU A 89 -3.23 6.72 12.42
N GLY A 90 -4.17 5.76 12.35
CA GLY A 90 -3.93 4.43 11.84
C GLY A 90 -2.68 3.83 12.48
N GLY A 91 -2.60 2.52 12.63
CA GLY A 91 -1.24 1.95 12.60
C GLY A 91 -0.72 2.14 11.18
N VAL A 92 -0.28 3.34 10.76
CA VAL A 92 -0.11 3.70 9.34
C VAL A 92 -1.26 3.07 8.54
N SER A 93 -2.50 3.51 8.80
CA SER A 93 -3.67 2.86 8.19
C SER A 93 -3.42 2.77 6.69
N ARG A 94 -3.31 1.53 6.16
CA ARG A 94 -3.11 1.26 4.73
C ARG A 94 -4.27 1.80 3.88
N GLY A 95 -5.27 2.42 4.52
CA GLY A 95 -6.49 2.90 3.89
C GLY A 95 -7.27 1.76 3.25
N GLU A 96 -8.22 2.12 2.42
CA GLU A 96 -8.88 1.24 1.47
C GLU A 96 -8.01 1.06 0.20
N ARG A 97 -6.68 1.06 0.36
CA ARG A 97 -5.76 0.80 -0.75
C ARG A 97 -5.49 -0.70 -0.87
N LEU A 98 -5.70 -1.23 -2.07
CA LEU A 98 -5.45 -2.62 -2.41
C LEU A 98 -4.45 -2.68 -3.56
N ALA A 99 -3.25 -3.20 -3.31
CA ALA A 99 -2.22 -3.40 -4.32
C ALA A 99 -2.17 -4.87 -4.75
N LEU A 100 -2.31 -5.10 -6.06
CA LEU A 100 -2.19 -6.40 -6.70
C LEU A 100 -0.76 -6.61 -7.16
N VAL A 101 -0.12 -7.64 -6.61
CA VAL A 101 1.26 -8.01 -6.86
C VAL A 101 1.31 -9.34 -7.59
N GLY A 102 2.26 -9.51 -8.51
CA GLY A 102 2.47 -10.76 -9.23
C GLY A 102 3.08 -10.55 -10.60
N LEU A 103 3.58 -11.61 -11.21
CA LEU A 103 4.24 -11.53 -12.51
C LEU A 103 3.25 -11.15 -13.63
N ARG A 104 3.76 -10.69 -14.78
CA ARG A 104 2.93 -10.46 -15.98
C ARG A 104 2.15 -11.75 -16.31
N GLY A 105 0.88 -11.63 -16.68
CA GLY A 105 0.00 -12.79 -16.87
C GLY A 105 -0.68 -13.32 -15.60
N ALA A 106 -0.37 -12.80 -14.41
CA ALA A 106 -1.07 -13.18 -13.16
C ALA A 106 -2.55 -12.79 -13.10
N GLY A 107 -3.04 -11.97 -14.06
CA GLY A 107 -4.43 -11.49 -14.06
C GLY A 107 -4.66 -10.16 -13.31
N LYS A 108 -3.60 -9.44 -12.90
CA LYS A 108 -3.70 -8.16 -12.17
C LYS A 108 -4.66 -7.15 -12.78
N THR A 109 -4.60 -6.92 -14.08
CA THR A 109 -5.48 -5.94 -14.76
C THR A 109 -6.94 -6.40 -14.75
N SER A 110 -7.21 -7.67 -15.08
CA SER A 110 -8.58 -8.21 -15.12
C SER A 110 -9.22 -8.28 -13.73
N VAL A 111 -8.49 -8.86 -12.76
CA VAL A 111 -8.92 -8.95 -11.37
C VAL A 111 -9.05 -7.56 -10.76
N GLY A 112 -8.07 -6.68 -10.99
CA GLY A 112 -8.06 -5.33 -10.44
C GLY A 112 -9.22 -4.45 -10.91
N ARG A 113 -9.58 -4.50 -12.20
CA ARG A 113 -10.76 -3.79 -12.70
C ARG A 113 -12.06 -4.29 -12.06
N ALA A 114 -12.21 -5.60 -11.91
CA ALA A 114 -13.37 -6.19 -11.27
C ALA A 114 -13.45 -5.84 -9.77
N LEU A 115 -12.32 -5.88 -9.06
CA LEU A 115 -12.24 -5.48 -7.66
C LEU A 115 -12.53 -4.00 -7.46
N ALA A 116 -11.96 -3.13 -8.29
CA ALA A 116 -12.22 -1.69 -8.26
C ALA A 116 -13.71 -1.38 -8.41
N LYS A 117 -14.40 -2.08 -9.32
CA LYS A 117 -15.85 -1.98 -9.48
C LYS A 117 -16.59 -2.44 -8.20
N GLY A 118 -16.22 -3.59 -7.63
CA GLY A 118 -16.86 -4.13 -6.42
C GLY A 118 -16.58 -3.36 -5.13
N LEU A 119 -15.51 -2.55 -5.13
CA LEU A 119 -15.13 -1.67 -4.01
C LEU A 119 -15.49 -0.20 -4.26
N GLU A 120 -16.07 0.13 -5.42
CA GLU A 120 -16.34 1.51 -5.85
C GLU A 120 -15.10 2.42 -5.71
N ALA A 121 -13.94 1.87 -6.07
CA ALA A 121 -12.65 2.52 -5.98
C ALA A 121 -12.07 2.76 -7.38
N PRO A 122 -11.20 3.76 -7.57
CA PRO A 122 -10.42 3.89 -8.79
C PRO A 122 -9.52 2.66 -9.02
N PHE A 123 -9.33 2.29 -10.29
CA PHE A 123 -8.32 1.31 -10.70
C PHE A 123 -7.16 2.05 -11.38
N VAL A 124 -5.94 1.80 -10.91
CA VAL A 124 -4.72 2.40 -11.47
C VAL A 124 -3.69 1.32 -11.77
N GLU A 125 -3.15 1.33 -12.98
CA GLU A 125 -1.98 0.53 -13.35
C GLU A 125 -0.74 1.38 -13.12
N LEU A 126 0.14 0.95 -12.21
CA LEU A 126 1.32 1.73 -11.82
C LEU A 126 2.27 1.91 -13.00
N ASP A 127 2.38 0.90 -13.86
CA ASP A 127 3.14 0.96 -15.12
C ASP A 127 2.66 2.10 -16.04
N GLN A 128 1.36 2.42 -16.06
CA GLN A 128 0.85 3.55 -16.85
C GLN A 128 1.32 4.88 -16.26
N ARG A 129 1.34 5.00 -14.93
CA ARG A 129 1.86 6.20 -14.25
C ARG A 129 3.35 6.39 -14.48
N VAL A 130 4.10 5.29 -14.60
CA VAL A 130 5.52 5.32 -14.98
C VAL A 130 5.69 5.87 -16.40
N GLU A 131 4.90 5.40 -17.38
CA GLU A 131 4.93 5.93 -18.75
C GLU A 131 4.57 7.42 -18.79
N ASP A 132 3.55 7.84 -18.03
CA ASP A 132 3.11 9.22 -17.95
C ASP A 132 4.21 10.14 -17.40
N LEU A 133 4.95 9.70 -16.37
CA LEU A 133 6.08 10.43 -15.78
C LEU A 133 7.33 10.43 -16.69
N ALA A 134 7.63 9.30 -17.32
CA ALA A 134 8.78 9.16 -18.21
C ALA A 134 8.56 9.87 -19.56
N GLY A 135 7.30 10.08 -19.97
CA GLY A 135 6.93 10.67 -21.26
C GLY A 135 7.16 9.74 -22.47
N VAL A 136 7.47 8.46 -22.22
CA VAL A 136 7.75 7.44 -23.23
C VAL A 136 7.15 6.10 -22.82
N PRO A 137 6.79 5.21 -23.77
CA PRO A 137 6.32 3.87 -23.46
C PRO A 137 7.37 3.04 -22.71
N LEU A 138 6.94 2.07 -21.90
CA LEU A 138 7.86 1.25 -21.09
C LEU A 138 8.92 0.54 -21.94
N ALA A 139 8.56 0.06 -23.13
CA ALA A 139 9.52 -0.59 -24.02
C ALA A 139 10.70 0.35 -24.37
N GLU A 140 10.39 1.60 -24.68
CA GLU A 140 11.39 2.63 -25.00
C GLU A 140 12.16 3.06 -23.75
N LEU A 141 11.50 3.16 -22.59
CA LEU A 141 12.17 3.43 -21.32
C LEU A 141 13.23 2.36 -21.01
N PHE A 142 12.90 1.08 -21.16
CA PHE A 142 13.84 -0.01 -20.94
C PHE A 142 15.00 0.00 -21.97
N ASP A 143 14.71 0.28 -23.24
CA ASP A 143 15.72 0.30 -24.30
C ASP A 143 16.69 1.49 -24.14
N LEU A 144 16.21 2.65 -23.70
CA LEU A 144 17.00 3.89 -23.60
C LEU A 144 17.69 4.08 -22.25
N GLN A 145 17.00 3.77 -21.15
CA GLN A 145 17.44 4.13 -19.80
C GLN A 145 17.61 2.91 -18.88
N GLY A 146 17.07 1.75 -19.27
CA GLY A 146 17.24 0.50 -18.54
C GLY A 146 16.37 0.36 -17.29
N GLN A 147 16.63 -0.72 -16.55
CA GLN A 147 15.82 -1.17 -15.43
C GLN A 147 15.88 -0.24 -14.21
N ASP A 148 17.05 0.35 -13.93
CA ASP A 148 17.23 1.20 -12.75
C ASP A 148 16.45 2.52 -12.89
N ALA A 149 16.37 3.07 -14.10
CA ALA A 149 15.54 4.22 -14.41
C ALA A 149 14.06 3.88 -14.22
N TYR A 150 13.59 2.73 -14.73
CA TYR A 150 12.23 2.24 -14.49
C TYR A 150 11.91 2.19 -12.99
N HIS A 151 12.79 1.61 -12.16
CA HIS A 151 12.54 1.53 -10.72
C HIS A 151 12.53 2.90 -10.03
N SER A 152 13.30 3.86 -10.54
CA SER A 152 13.27 5.25 -10.04
C SER A 152 11.91 5.90 -10.35
N TYR A 153 11.41 5.77 -11.58
CA TYR A 153 10.08 6.23 -11.95
C TYR A 153 8.96 5.45 -11.24
N GLU A 154 9.13 4.15 -11.00
CA GLU A 154 8.17 3.31 -10.27
C GLU A 154 7.98 3.79 -8.83
N ALA A 155 9.08 4.18 -8.17
CA ALA A 155 9.04 4.77 -6.84
C ALA A 155 8.32 6.13 -6.82
N GLU A 156 8.63 7.01 -7.79
CA GLU A 156 7.99 8.32 -7.91
C GLU A 156 6.49 8.20 -8.21
N ALA A 157 6.13 7.31 -9.15
CA ALA A 157 4.75 7.00 -9.50
C ALA A 157 3.95 6.49 -8.30
N LEU A 158 4.56 5.64 -7.47
CA LEU A 158 3.91 5.12 -6.27
C LEU A 158 3.67 6.24 -5.24
N GLU A 159 4.66 7.08 -4.96
CA GLU A 159 4.49 8.19 -4.02
C GLU A 159 3.43 9.19 -4.49
N ALA A 160 3.45 9.56 -5.78
CA ALA A 160 2.44 10.43 -6.36
C ALA A 160 1.03 9.84 -6.21
N LEU A 161 0.86 8.56 -6.52
CA LEU A 161 -0.42 7.87 -6.40
C LEU A 161 -0.89 7.78 -4.94
N LEU A 162 0.00 7.51 -4.00
CA LEU A 162 -0.34 7.44 -2.57
C LEU A 162 -0.78 8.80 -2.01
N ALA A 163 -0.29 9.90 -2.58
CA ALA A 163 -0.68 11.26 -2.22
C ALA A 163 -2.08 11.65 -2.73
N GLU A 164 -2.60 10.99 -3.77
CA GLU A 164 -3.93 11.28 -4.34
C GLU A 164 -5.09 10.89 -3.41
N GLY A 165 -4.90 9.89 -2.54
CA GLY A 165 -5.94 9.48 -1.61
C GLY A 165 -5.72 8.12 -0.95
N GLN A 166 -6.69 7.71 -0.14
CA GLN A 166 -6.64 6.48 0.68
C GLN A 166 -7.48 5.32 0.13
N ARG A 167 -8.16 5.49 -1.02
CA ARG A 167 -9.02 4.48 -1.65
C ARG A 167 -8.61 4.28 -3.11
N VAL A 168 -8.01 3.14 -3.42
CA VAL A 168 -7.57 2.80 -4.79
C VAL A 168 -7.25 1.31 -4.90
N VAL A 169 -7.51 0.71 -6.07
CA VAL A 169 -6.98 -0.60 -6.46
C VAL A 169 -5.82 -0.38 -7.42
N ILE A 170 -4.64 -0.88 -7.08
CA ILE A 170 -3.38 -0.66 -7.79
C ILE A 170 -2.94 -1.98 -8.43
N ALA A 171 -2.68 -2.01 -9.72
CA ALA A 171 -1.92 -3.11 -10.34
C ALA A 171 -0.45 -2.68 -10.48
N THR A 172 0.46 -3.42 -9.84
CA THR A 172 1.89 -3.09 -9.85
C THR A 172 2.62 -3.70 -11.04
N GLY A 173 3.83 -3.20 -11.33
CA GLY A 173 4.79 -3.90 -12.17
C GLY A 173 5.18 -5.25 -11.55
N GLY A 174 5.55 -6.22 -12.40
CA GLY A 174 5.95 -7.56 -11.92
C GLY A 174 7.27 -7.56 -11.15
N SER A 175 8.11 -6.54 -11.36
CA SER A 175 9.42 -6.35 -10.74
C SER A 175 9.39 -5.51 -9.46
N ILE A 176 8.24 -4.98 -9.03
CA ILE A 176 8.17 -4.09 -7.85
C ILE A 176 8.82 -4.72 -6.62
N VAL A 177 8.67 -6.04 -6.46
CA VAL A 177 9.24 -6.81 -5.34
C VAL A 177 10.77 -6.84 -5.31
N SER A 178 11.41 -6.58 -6.45
CA SER A 178 12.87 -6.51 -6.57
C SER A 178 13.43 -5.14 -6.15
N ALA A 179 12.59 -4.11 -6.03
CA ALA A 179 12.95 -2.80 -5.50
C ALA A 179 12.57 -2.72 -4.01
N GLU A 180 13.47 -3.15 -3.13
CA GLU A 180 13.23 -3.32 -1.68
C GLU A 180 12.52 -2.11 -1.05
N ALA A 181 13.06 -0.90 -1.22
CA ALA A 181 12.47 0.32 -0.64
C ALA A 181 11.05 0.61 -1.15
N THR A 182 10.82 0.48 -2.46
CA THR A 182 9.50 0.70 -3.08
C THR A 182 8.50 -0.36 -2.65
N TYR A 183 8.94 -1.62 -2.55
CA TYR A 183 8.08 -2.71 -2.11
C TYR A 183 7.72 -2.61 -0.63
N ASP A 184 8.68 -2.27 0.23
CA ASP A 184 8.43 -2.03 1.65
C ASP A 184 7.46 -0.87 1.82
N ARG A 185 7.64 0.21 1.04
CA ARG A 185 6.70 1.34 1.03
C ARG A 185 5.30 0.94 0.60
N LEU A 186 5.16 0.15 -0.47
CA LEU A 186 3.87 -0.38 -0.92
C LEU A 186 3.20 -1.21 0.20
N ARG A 187 3.97 -2.09 0.84
CA ARG A 187 3.49 -2.92 1.94
C ARG A 187 3.14 -2.09 3.17
N GLU A 188 3.86 -1.03 3.49
CA GLU A 188 3.52 -0.21 4.66
C GLU A 188 2.23 0.61 4.46
N THR A 189 1.86 0.90 3.21
CA THR A 189 0.82 1.87 2.87
C THR A 189 -0.40 1.30 2.15
N CYS A 190 -0.34 0.06 1.68
CA CYS A 190 -1.42 -0.63 0.95
C CYS A 190 -1.62 -2.06 1.49
N ASN A 191 -2.84 -2.58 1.42
CA ASN A 191 -3.07 -4.01 1.58
C ASN A 191 -2.59 -4.71 0.31
N THR A 192 -1.74 -5.73 0.44
CA THR A 192 -1.06 -6.37 -0.68
C THR A 192 -1.63 -7.76 -0.93
N LEU A 193 -2.14 -7.97 -2.15
CA LEU A 193 -2.69 -9.24 -2.62
C LEU A 193 -1.82 -9.80 -3.74
N TRP A 194 -1.18 -10.93 -3.47
CA TRP A 194 -0.44 -11.67 -4.48
C TRP A 194 -1.40 -12.52 -5.33
N LEU A 195 -1.43 -12.26 -6.63
CA LEU A 195 -2.07 -13.14 -7.60
C LEU A 195 -1.05 -14.16 -8.11
N ARG A 196 -1.19 -15.40 -7.65
CA ARG A 196 -0.34 -16.52 -8.03
C ARG A 196 -0.92 -17.22 -9.25
N ALA A 197 -0.06 -17.66 -10.15
CA ALA A 197 -0.44 -18.57 -11.22
C ALA A 197 0.72 -19.52 -11.53
N LEU A 198 0.40 -20.65 -12.14
CA LEU A 198 1.39 -21.56 -12.70
C LEU A 198 2.15 -20.88 -13.86
N PRO A 199 3.44 -21.19 -14.04
CA PRO A 199 4.24 -20.64 -15.15
C PRO A 199 3.58 -20.80 -16.52
N GLU A 200 2.88 -21.91 -16.73
CA GLU A 200 2.17 -22.24 -17.97
C GLU A 200 0.99 -21.26 -18.20
N ASP A 201 0.21 -20.96 -17.16
CA ASP A 201 -0.91 -20.02 -17.25
C ASP A 201 -0.44 -18.58 -17.49
N HIS A 202 0.67 -18.19 -16.88
CA HIS A 202 1.31 -16.90 -17.16
C HIS A 202 1.62 -16.77 -18.65
N LEU A 203 2.25 -17.80 -19.22
CA LEU A 203 2.67 -17.82 -20.61
C LEU A 203 1.46 -17.80 -21.56
N GLU A 204 0.46 -18.64 -21.31
CA GLU A 204 -0.76 -18.71 -22.11
C GLU A 204 -1.48 -17.35 -22.17
N ARG A 205 -1.65 -16.69 -21.02
CA ARG A 205 -2.32 -15.39 -20.94
C ARG A 205 -1.52 -14.29 -21.63
N VAL A 206 -0.20 -14.27 -21.47
CA VAL A 206 0.67 -13.28 -22.14
C VAL A 206 0.60 -13.45 -23.66
N MET A 207 0.56 -14.70 -24.15
CA MET A 207 0.37 -15.00 -25.58
C MET A 207 -1.00 -14.55 -26.08
N GLY A 208 -2.07 -14.82 -25.33
CA GLY A 208 -3.42 -14.39 -25.66
C GLY A 208 -3.58 -12.87 -25.76
N GLN A 209 -2.74 -12.11 -25.05
CA GLN A 209 -2.70 -10.64 -25.09
C GLN A 209 -1.86 -10.05 -26.25
N GLY A 210 -1.31 -10.90 -27.11
CA GLY A 210 -0.54 -10.46 -28.29
C GLY A 210 0.90 -10.04 -28.00
N ASP A 211 1.39 -10.17 -26.75
CA ASP A 211 2.79 -9.93 -26.43
C ASP A 211 3.64 -11.18 -26.75
N GLN A 212 4.12 -11.24 -28.00
CA GLN A 212 4.96 -12.33 -28.48
C GLN A 212 6.46 -12.16 -28.12
N ARG A 213 6.86 -11.05 -27.48
CA ARG A 213 8.26 -10.77 -27.13
C ARG A 213 8.94 -11.87 -26.29
N PRO A 214 8.24 -12.56 -25.36
CA PRO A 214 8.85 -13.67 -24.61
C PRO A 214 9.16 -14.91 -25.47
N MET A 215 8.46 -15.11 -26.60
CA MET A 215 8.37 -16.41 -27.26
C MET A 215 8.90 -16.46 -28.69
N ARG A 216 9.07 -15.33 -29.39
CA ARG A 216 9.48 -15.35 -30.80
C ARG A 216 10.89 -15.98 -30.94
N GLY A 217 10.93 -17.28 -31.22
CA GLY A 217 12.15 -18.08 -31.38
C GLY A 217 12.79 -18.63 -30.10
N ARG A 218 12.11 -18.70 -28.95
CA ARG A 218 12.74 -19.09 -27.66
C ARG A 218 12.08 -20.30 -26.97
N PRO A 219 12.57 -21.54 -27.20
CA PRO A 219 12.13 -22.73 -26.44
C PRO A 219 12.42 -22.63 -24.91
N ARG A 220 13.20 -21.64 -24.48
CA ARG A 220 13.56 -21.39 -23.08
C ARG A 220 12.62 -20.43 -22.34
N ALA A 221 11.60 -19.86 -22.98
CA ALA A 221 10.75 -18.86 -22.34
C ALA A 221 10.03 -19.39 -21.08
N LEU A 222 9.58 -20.65 -21.10
CA LEU A 222 8.98 -21.29 -19.92
C LEU A 222 10.01 -21.54 -18.81
N GLU A 223 11.25 -21.88 -19.19
CA GLU A 223 12.37 -22.03 -18.23
C GLU A 223 12.75 -20.68 -17.60
N GLU A 224 12.83 -19.61 -18.40
CA GLU A 224 13.05 -18.23 -17.94
C GLU A 224 11.94 -17.76 -17.01
N MET A 225 10.67 -18.02 -17.36
CA MET A 225 9.50 -17.73 -16.51
C MET A 225 9.60 -18.45 -15.16
N ARG A 226 9.92 -19.75 -15.18
CA ARG A 226 10.13 -20.56 -13.97
C ARG A 226 11.27 -20.01 -13.11
N ALA A 227 12.38 -19.60 -13.73
CA ALA A 227 13.51 -19.02 -13.01
C ALA A 227 13.14 -17.68 -12.34
N ILE A 228 12.42 -16.80 -13.05
CA ILE A 228 11.95 -15.52 -12.50
C ILE A 228 10.99 -15.75 -11.33
N LEU A 229 10.02 -16.66 -11.49
CA LEU A 229 9.08 -16.99 -10.43
C LEU A 229 9.80 -17.59 -9.22
N ALA A 230 10.71 -18.56 -9.42
CA ALA A 230 11.47 -19.15 -8.33
C ALA A 230 12.30 -18.12 -7.55
N HIS A 231 12.86 -17.12 -8.25
CA HIS A 231 13.60 -16.04 -7.61
C HIS A 231 12.70 -15.06 -6.85
N ARG A 232 11.51 -14.74 -7.39
CA ARG A 232 10.59 -13.75 -6.81
C ARG A 232 9.60 -14.32 -5.80
N ASP A 233 9.38 -15.63 -5.79
CA ASP A 233 8.42 -16.30 -4.90
C ASP A 233 8.62 -15.94 -3.42
N PRO A 234 9.84 -15.97 -2.84
CA PRO A 234 10.05 -15.57 -1.45
C PRO A 234 9.66 -14.11 -1.17
N LEU A 235 9.74 -13.24 -2.18
CA LEU A 235 9.38 -11.82 -2.06
C LEU A 235 7.86 -11.62 -2.24
N TYR A 236 7.23 -12.35 -3.16
CA TYR A 236 5.78 -12.34 -3.32
C TYR A 236 5.06 -12.89 -2.08
N GLN A 237 5.63 -13.90 -1.41
CA GLN A 237 5.11 -14.46 -0.16
C GLN A 237 5.02 -13.44 0.99
N LEU A 238 5.70 -12.29 0.88
CA LEU A 238 5.62 -11.22 1.87
C LEU A 238 4.32 -10.38 1.79
N CYS A 239 3.50 -10.58 0.75
CA CYS A 239 2.17 -9.98 0.65
C CYS A 239 1.26 -10.41 1.81
N ASP A 240 0.24 -9.62 2.12
CA ASP A 240 -0.70 -9.93 3.21
C ASP A 240 -1.57 -11.15 2.91
N HIS A 241 -1.83 -11.41 1.63
CA HIS A 241 -2.61 -12.55 1.18
C HIS A 241 -2.20 -12.99 -0.22
N ALA A 242 -2.50 -14.23 -0.55
CA ALA A 242 -2.24 -14.83 -1.85
C ALA A 242 -3.49 -15.55 -2.34
N ILE A 243 -3.85 -15.33 -3.61
CA ILE A 243 -4.93 -16.04 -4.28
C ILE A 243 -4.38 -16.70 -5.53
N ASP A 244 -4.74 -17.97 -5.69
CA ASP A 244 -4.41 -18.73 -6.88
C ASP A 244 -5.38 -18.39 -8.01
N THR A 245 -4.84 -18.06 -9.17
CA THR A 245 -5.61 -17.74 -10.36
C THR A 245 -5.56 -18.87 -11.38
N SER A 246 -4.85 -19.97 -11.10
CA SER A 246 -4.70 -21.10 -12.00
C SER A 246 -5.95 -21.97 -12.00
N SER A 247 -6.56 -22.14 -13.18
CA SER A 247 -7.78 -22.96 -13.37
C SER A 247 -8.99 -22.53 -12.51
N VAL A 248 -9.00 -21.30 -11.99
CA VAL A 248 -10.12 -20.71 -11.22
C VAL A 248 -10.81 -19.65 -12.08
N ALA A 249 -12.14 -19.61 -12.05
CA ALA A 249 -12.91 -18.60 -12.76
C ALA A 249 -12.66 -17.20 -12.19
N LEU A 250 -12.66 -16.17 -13.04
CA LEU A 250 -12.40 -14.79 -12.62
C LEU A 250 -13.34 -14.32 -11.50
N ASP A 251 -14.63 -14.64 -11.59
CA ASP A 251 -15.63 -14.23 -10.60
C ASP A 251 -15.36 -14.84 -9.22
N GLU A 252 -14.84 -16.07 -9.18
CA GLU A 252 -14.46 -16.74 -7.93
C GLU A 252 -13.22 -16.09 -7.32
N VAL A 253 -12.17 -15.83 -8.12
CA VAL A 253 -10.97 -15.09 -7.67
C VAL A 253 -11.36 -13.72 -7.10
N VAL A 254 -12.24 -13.00 -7.79
CA VAL A 254 -12.72 -11.68 -7.36
C VAL A 254 -13.54 -11.79 -6.08
N GLY A 255 -14.44 -12.77 -5.97
CA GLY A 255 -15.24 -13.00 -4.76
C GLY A 255 -14.38 -13.28 -3.53
N GLN A 256 -13.40 -14.20 -3.66
CA GLN A 256 -12.46 -14.51 -2.59
C GLN A 256 -11.62 -13.27 -2.18
N SER A 257 -11.15 -12.51 -3.17
CA SER A 257 -10.38 -11.28 -2.95
C SER A 257 -11.19 -10.21 -2.22
N LEU A 258 -12.45 -9.98 -2.60
CA LEU A 258 -13.35 -9.02 -1.96
C LEU A 258 -13.68 -9.44 -0.53
N ALA A 259 -13.98 -10.72 -0.32
CA ALA A 259 -14.31 -11.26 1.00
C ALA A 259 -13.13 -11.06 1.96
N TRP A 260 -11.92 -11.42 1.53
CA TRP A 260 -10.70 -11.20 2.30
C TRP A 260 -10.47 -9.71 2.62
N PHE A 261 -10.57 -8.83 1.61
CA PHE A 261 -10.29 -7.42 1.78
C PHE A 261 -11.31 -6.73 2.69
N ARG A 262 -12.62 -6.99 2.52
CA ARG A 262 -13.69 -6.41 3.35
C ARG A 262 -13.59 -6.86 4.81
N ALA A 263 -13.30 -8.14 5.05
CA ALA A 263 -13.09 -8.67 6.40
C ALA A 263 -11.95 -7.93 7.10
N ARG A 264 -10.87 -7.62 6.37
CA ARG A 264 -9.71 -6.89 6.89
C ARG A 264 -10.00 -5.41 7.18
N MET A 265 -10.89 -4.78 6.41
CA MET A 265 -11.32 -3.40 6.64
C MET A 265 -12.37 -3.26 7.76
N GLY A 266 -12.80 -4.35 8.38
CA GLY A 266 -13.91 -4.32 9.35
C GLY A 266 -15.26 -3.97 8.71
N MET A 267 -15.36 -4.05 7.37
CA MET A 267 -16.59 -3.85 6.63
C MET A 267 -17.43 -5.13 6.72
N GLY A 268 -18.16 -5.29 7.82
CA GLY A 268 -19.18 -6.33 7.95
C GLY A 268 -20.31 -6.14 6.93
N GLU A 269 -20.91 -7.24 6.47
CA GLU A 269 -22.04 -7.28 5.55
C GLU A 269 -23.17 -6.34 5.98
N SER A 270 -23.16 -5.13 5.45
CA SER A 270 -24.18 -4.10 5.64
C SER A 270 -24.69 -3.67 4.27
N ALA A 271 -25.17 -4.65 3.50
CA ALA A 271 -25.87 -4.41 2.24
C ALA A 271 -26.75 -5.63 1.88
N GLN A 272 -27.70 -5.98 2.74
CA GLN A 272 -28.85 -6.83 2.39
C GLN A 272 -30.01 -6.58 3.37
N ARG A 273 -30.48 -5.34 3.48
CA ARG A 273 -31.82 -5.00 3.99
C ARG A 273 -32.31 -3.69 3.39
N SER A 274 -33.03 -3.77 2.28
CA SER A 274 -34.19 -2.92 1.99
C SER A 274 -34.75 -3.24 0.61
N GLU A 275 -35.74 -4.13 0.58
CA GLU A 275 -36.94 -3.98 -0.26
C GLU A 275 -38.05 -4.70 0.51
N PRO A 276 -38.97 -3.97 1.18
CA PRO A 276 -40.31 -4.47 1.42
C PRO A 276 -41.11 -4.25 0.14
N ASP A 277 -41.55 -5.35 -0.48
CA ASP A 277 -42.62 -5.35 -1.47
C ASP A 277 -43.86 -4.66 -0.88
N GLU A 278 -44.31 -3.58 -1.53
CA GLU A 278 -45.71 -3.12 -1.54
C GLU A 278 -46.37 -3.55 -2.85
#